data_AF-A0A3L4JS23-F1
#
_entry.id   AF-A0A3L4JS23-F1
#
_cell.length_a   1.000
_cell.length_b   1.000
_cell.length_c   1.000
_cell.angle_alpha   90.00
_cell.angle_beta   90.00
_cell.angle_gamma   90.00
#
_symmetry.space_group_name_H-M   'P 1'
#
loop_
_entity.id
_entity.type
_entity.pdbx_description
1 polymer ?
#
loop_
_entity_poly.entity_id
_entity_poly.type
_entity_poly.pdbx_seq_one_letter_code
_entity_poly.pdbx_strand_id
1 'polypeptide(L)'
;MRAIILLFDSLNKRYLPPYGDALTKAPNFQRLAAHAATFENSYVGSMPCMPARRELHTGRCNFLHREWGPLEPFDDSMPELLKKAGIY
;
A
#
# COMPACT_ATOMS: atom_id res chain seq x y z
N MET A 1 -17.41 7.69 -8.27
CA MET A 1 -16.28 6.75 -8.45
C MET A 1 -16.08 5.98 -7.15
N ARG A 2 -15.75 4.69 -7.18
CA ARG A 2 -15.41 3.89 -5.99
C ARG A 2 -13.97 3.43 -6.11
N ALA A 3 -13.24 3.37 -5.00
CA ALA A 3 -11.85 2.92 -4.97
C ALA A 3 -11.72 1.74 -4.01
N ILE A 4 -10.88 0.77 -4.37
CA ILE A 4 -10.55 -0.38 -3.51
C ILE A 4 -9.03 -0.43 -3.39
N ILE A 5 -8.52 -0.42 -2.16
CA ILE A 5 -7.10 -0.57 -1.87
C ILE A 5 -6.85 -2.01 -1.46
N LEU A 6 -6.06 -2.74 -2.26
CA LEU A 6 -5.57 -4.07 -1.92
C LEU A 6 -4.15 -3.92 -1.39
N LEU A 7 -3.93 -4.32 -0.14
CA LEU A 7 -2.63 -4.33 0.50
C LEU A 7 -2.32 -5.75 0.97
N PHE A 8 -1.17 -6.28 0.55
CA PHE A 8 -0.70 -7.60 0.93
C PHE A 8 0.48 -7.46 1.88
N ASP A 9 0.44 -8.16 3.01
CA ASP A 9 1.56 -8.13 3.96
C ASP A 9 2.71 -8.99 3.45
N SER A 10 3.92 -8.43 3.47
CA SER A 10 5.17 -9.13 3.11
C SER A 10 5.22 -9.69 1.68
N LEU A 11 4.36 -9.20 0.78
CA LEU A 11 4.39 -9.59 -0.63
C LEU A 11 5.64 -9.03 -1.33
N ASN A 12 6.44 -9.91 -1.90
CA ASN A 12 7.63 -9.54 -2.65
C ASN A 12 7.36 -9.61 -4.15
N LYS A 13 7.60 -8.50 -4.86
CA LYS A 13 7.34 -8.38 -6.30
C LYS A 13 8.06 -9.42 -7.15
N ARG A 14 9.19 -9.96 -6.68
CA ARG A 14 9.95 -11.01 -7.40
C ARG A 14 9.20 -12.33 -7.54
N TYR A 15 8.12 -12.53 -6.78
CA TYR A 15 7.25 -13.71 -6.87
C TYR A 15 5.92 -13.43 -7.57
N LEU A 16 5.87 -12.37 -8.38
CA LEU A 16 4.67 -11.97 -9.11
C LEU A 16 4.94 -12.02 -10.61
N PRO A 17 4.10 -12.72 -11.39
CA PRO A 17 4.28 -12.81 -12.84
C PRO A 17 4.32 -11.48 -13.59
N PRO A 18 3.55 -10.42 -13.19
CA PRO A 18 3.72 -9.09 -13.79
C PRO A 18 5.12 -8.50 -13.70
N TYR A 19 5.96 -8.99 -12.79
CA TYR A 19 7.36 -8.56 -12.62
C TYR A 19 8.36 -9.62 -13.12
N GLY A 20 7.91 -10.57 -13.95
CA GLY A 20 8.77 -11.53 -14.63
C GLY A 20 8.92 -12.91 -13.97
N ASP A 21 8.19 -13.19 -12.89
CA ASP A 21 8.21 -14.53 -12.29
C ASP A 21 7.48 -15.56 -13.17
N ALA A 22 8.21 -16.56 -13.65
CA ALA A 22 7.69 -17.63 -14.49
C ALA A 22 7.18 -18.85 -13.69
N LEU A 23 7.45 -18.94 -12.39
CA LEU A 23 7.11 -20.11 -11.57
C LEU A 23 5.80 -19.94 -10.80
N THR A 24 5.54 -18.75 -10.25
CA THR A 24 4.34 -18.53 -9.43
C THR A 24 3.07 -18.47 -10.27
N LYS A 25 2.07 -19.26 -9.88
CA LYS A 25 0.73 -19.23 -10.49
C LYS A 25 -0.14 -18.15 -9.85
N ALA A 26 -0.13 -16.96 -10.43
CA ALA A 26 -0.92 -15.81 -9.95
C ALA A 26 -1.73 -15.14 -11.09
N PRO A 27 -2.73 -15.83 -11.67
CA PRO A 27 -3.45 -15.36 -12.85
C PRO A 27 -4.24 -14.06 -12.62
N ASN A 28 -4.72 -13.81 -11.39
CA ASN A 28 -5.44 -12.58 -11.06
C ASN A 28 -4.53 -11.35 -11.05
N PHE A 29 -3.26 -11.48 -10.66
CA PHE A 29 -2.28 -10.39 -10.75
C PHE A 29 -1.93 -10.06 -12.21
N GLN A 30 -1.78 -11.08 -13.06
CA GLN A 30 -1.60 -10.87 -14.50
C GLN A 30 -2.79 -10.16 -15.13
N ARG A 31 -4.01 -10.62 -14.81
CA ARG A 31 -5.25 -9.98 -15.29
C ARG A 31 -5.35 -8.53 -14.84
N LEU A 32 -4.99 -8.22 -13.59
CA LEU A 32 -4.99 -6.84 -13.10
C LEU A 32 -3.97 -5.97 -13.86
N ALA A 33 -2.74 -6.47 -14.05
CA ALA A 33 -1.69 -5.75 -14.76
C ALA A 33 -2.04 -5.45 -16.23
N ALA A 34 -2.81 -6.32 -16.89
CA ALA A 34 -3.27 -6.09 -18.26
C ALA A 34 -4.28 -4.92 -18.40
N HIS A 35 -4.91 -4.50 -17.30
CA HIS A 35 -5.92 -3.44 -17.26
C HIS A 35 -5.52 -2.25 -16.39
N ALA A 36 -4.26 -2.19 -15.93
CA ALA A 36 -3.77 -1.17 -15.02
C ALA A 36 -2.35 -0.72 -15.37
N ALA A 37 -1.93 0.42 -14.84
CA ALA A 37 -0.52 0.80 -14.86
C ALA A 37 0.25 -0.03 -13.81
N THR A 38 1.36 -0.64 -14.23
CA THR A 38 2.29 -1.36 -13.34
C THR A 38 3.51 -0.49 -13.09
N PHE A 39 3.89 -0.31 -11.83
CA PHE A 39 5.04 0.51 -11.44
C PHE A 39 6.23 -0.39 -11.10
N GLU A 40 7.31 -0.29 -11.88
CA GLU A 40 8.53 -1.05 -11.61
C GLU A 40 9.26 -0.55 -10.35
N ASN A 41 9.25 0.76 -10.16
CA ASN A 41 9.96 1.47 -9.09
C ASN A 41 8.96 2.09 -8.10
N SER A 42 8.39 1.25 -7.23
CA SER A 42 7.51 1.67 -6.14
C SER A 42 8.12 1.24 -4.80
N TYR A 43 8.37 2.22 -3.93
CA TYR A 43 9.07 2.02 -2.65
C TYR A 43 8.22 2.56 -1.51
N VAL A 44 8.26 1.85 -0.38
CA VAL A 44 7.72 2.37 0.89
C VAL A 44 8.69 3.38 1.49
N GLY A 45 8.18 4.39 2.20
CA GLY A 45 9.03 5.36 2.91
C GLY A 45 9.66 4.77 4.16
N SER A 46 8.93 3.88 4.84
CA SER A 46 9.34 3.26 6.10
C SER A 46 9.05 1.76 6.15
N MET A 47 9.86 1.02 6.93
CA MET A 47 9.64 -0.38 7.31
C MET A 47 9.93 -0.58 8.81
N PRO A 48 9.32 -1.56 9.51
CA PRO A 48 8.44 -2.64 9.01
C PRO A 48 6.96 -2.22 8.91
N CYS A 49 6.04 -3.19 8.98
CA CYS A 49 4.61 -3.04 8.66
C CYS A 49 3.88 -1.85 9.29
N MET A 50 4.09 -1.54 10.58
CA MET A 50 3.36 -0.45 11.25
C MET A 50 3.74 0.94 10.72
N PRO A 51 5.04 1.31 10.64
CA PRO A 51 5.46 2.52 9.94
C PRO A 51 4.88 2.60 8.52
N ALA A 52 5.06 1.57 7.69
CA ALA A 52 4.56 1.56 6.31
C ALA A 52 3.05 1.81 6.22
N ARG A 53 2.26 1.19 7.10
CA ARG A 53 0.80 1.39 7.17
C ARG A 53 0.44 2.79 7.64
N ARG A 54 1.16 3.36 8.61
CA ARG A 54 0.94 4.75 9.04
C ARG A 54 1.19 5.74 7.90
N GLU A 55 2.22 5.52 7.08
CA GLU A 55 2.46 6.36 5.90
C GLU A 55 1.34 6.25 4.87
N LEU A 56 0.78 5.04 4.68
CA LEU A 56 -0.40 4.86 3.82
C LEU A 56 -1.62 5.64 4.34
N HIS A 57 -1.80 5.71 5.66
CA HIS A 57 -2.87 6.50 6.27
C HIS A 57 -2.63 8.01 6.17
N THR A 58 -1.39 8.46 6.39
CA THR A 58 -1.08 9.89 6.61
C THR A 58 -0.50 10.59 5.40
N GLY A 59 -0.04 9.86 4.39
CA GLY A 59 0.67 10.40 3.22
C GLY A 59 2.03 11.04 3.56
N ARG A 60 2.61 10.74 4.73
CA ARG A 60 3.82 11.38 5.27
C ARG A 60 4.89 10.33 5.58
N CYS A 61 6.16 10.64 5.35
CA CYS A 61 7.27 9.79 5.79
C CYS A 61 7.49 9.95 7.30
N ASN A 62 7.42 8.87 8.06
CA ASN A 62 7.34 8.95 9.53
C ASN A 62 8.57 8.39 10.27
N PHE A 63 9.28 7.39 9.74
CA PHE A 63 10.30 6.66 10.52
C PHE A 63 11.46 7.51 11.04
N LEU A 64 11.85 8.57 10.33
CA LEU A 64 12.89 9.49 10.79
C LEU A 64 12.45 10.38 11.96
N HIS A 65 11.15 10.54 12.14
CA HIS A 65 10.56 11.41 13.16
C HIS A 65 9.90 10.62 14.29
N ARG A 66 9.70 9.31 14.09
CA ARG A 66 9.00 8.46 15.03
C ARG A 66 9.36 7.00 14.86
N GLU A 67 9.47 6.32 16.00
CA GLU A 67 9.70 4.89 16.08
C GLU A 67 8.46 4.06 15.68
N TRP A 68 8.61 2.74 15.73
CA TRP A 68 7.51 1.80 15.45
C TRP A 68 6.35 1.99 16.44
N GLY A 69 5.13 2.17 15.93
CA GLY A 69 3.95 2.36 16.76
C GLY A 69 2.65 2.52 15.96
N PRO A 70 1.51 2.63 16.65
CA PRO A 70 0.20 2.80 16.02
C PRO A 70 0.00 4.21 15.43
N LEU A 71 -1.17 4.41 14.82
CA LEU A 71 -1.70 5.76 14.56
C LEU A 71 -1.99 6.46 15.89
N GLU A 72 -1.72 7.75 15.92
CA GLU A 72 -1.96 8.63 17.06
C GLU A 72 -3.28 9.38 16.92
N PRO A 73 -3.86 9.88 18.02
CA PRO A 73 -5.10 10.66 17.97
C PRO A 73 -5.04 11.91 17.10
N PHE A 74 -3.84 12.44 16.85
CA PHE A 74 -3.60 13.63 16.04
C PHE A 74 -3.20 13.32 14.59
N ASP A 75 -3.08 12.05 14.20
CA ASP A 75 -2.75 11.69 12.82
C ASP A 75 -3.95 11.90 11.89
N ASP A 76 -3.69 12.56 10.76
CA ASP A 76 -4.63 12.69 9.66
C ASP A 76 -4.76 11.36 8.92
N SER A 77 -5.76 10.55 9.27
CA SER A 77 -6.03 9.27 8.63
C SER A 77 -6.87 9.43 7.36
N MET A 78 -6.32 9.08 6.18
CA MET A 78 -6.99 9.16 4.89
C MET A 78 -8.38 8.50 4.90
N PRO A 79 -8.59 7.28 5.42
CA PRO A 79 -9.93 6.70 5.53
C PRO A 79 -10.91 7.53 6.37
N GLU A 80 -10.44 8.14 7.46
CA GLU A 80 -11.29 8.98 8.32
C GLU A 80 -11.66 10.30 7.63
N LEU A 81 -10.70 10.91 6.93
CA LEU A 81 -10.94 12.12 6.14
C LEU A 81 -11.94 11.85 5.02
N LEU A 82 -11.82 10.74 4.29
CA LEU A 82 -12.78 10.32 3.27
C LEU A 82 -14.18 10.11 3.87
N LYS A 83 -14.29 9.42 5.00
CA LYS A 83 -15.55 9.20 5.70
C LYS A 83 -16.23 10.53 6.09
N LYS A 84 -15.49 11.49 6.64
CA LYS A 84 -16.01 12.83 6.98
C LYS A 84 -16.51 13.58 5.75
N ALA A 85 -15.94 13.32 4.58
CA ALA A 85 -16.40 13.85 3.29
C ALA A 85 -17.55 13.04 2.66
N GLY A 86 -18.10 12.03 3.35
CA GLY A 86 -19.19 11.19 2.86
C GLY A 86 -18.76 10.12 1.84
N ILE A 87 -17.47 9.77 1.79
CA ILE A 87 -16.89 8.76 0.90
C ILE A 87 -16.57 7.49 1.71
N TYR A 88 -17.02 6.33 1.20
CA TYR A 88 -16.87 5.01 1.82
C TYR A 88 -16.27 3.99 0.86
#